data_AF-A0A9E4EJC6-F1
#
_entry.id   AF-A0A9E4EJC6-F1
#
_cell.length_a   1.000
_cell.length_b   1.000
_cell.length_c   1.000
_cell.angle_alpha   90.00
_cell.angle_beta   90.00
_cell.angle_gamma   90.00
#
_symmetry.space_group_name_H-M   'P 1'
#
loop_
_entity.id
_entity.type
_entity.pdbx_description
1 polymer ?
#
loop_
_entity_poly.entity_id
_entity_poly.type
_entity_poly.pdbx_seq_one_letter_code
_entity_poly.pdbx_strand_id
1 'polypeptide(L)' 'MPPTEVEALALADFADTRALADVAATLRDRGFLNLVTYSKKIFIPLTHLCRDVCHYCTFAQ' A
#
# COMPACT_ATOMS: atom_id res chain seq x y z
N MET A 1 6.91 1.42 18.83
CA MET A 1 7.82 2.28 18.05
C MET A 1 7.81 1.75 16.63
N PRO A 2 7.66 2.60 15.59
CA PRO A 2 7.81 2.15 14.22
C PRO A 2 9.26 1.67 13.97
N PRO A 3 9.49 0.75 13.02
CA PRO A 3 10.84 0.29 12.68
C PRO A 3 11.68 1.44 12.12
N THR A 4 12.99 1.36 12.34
CA THR A 4 13.98 2.19 11.62
C THR A 4 14.02 1.81 10.14
N GLU A 5 14.63 2.66 9.29
CA GLU A 5 14.75 2.36 7.86
C GLU A 5 15.48 1.04 7.59
N VAL A 6 16.55 0.75 8.34
CA VAL A 6 17.33 -0.49 8.20
C VAL A 6 16.48 -1.71 8.56
N GLU A 7 15.72 -1.64 9.66
CA GLU A 7 14.83 -2.72 10.07
C GLU A 7 13.68 -2.93 9.07
N ALA A 8 13.14 -1.85 8.50
CA ALA A 8 12.08 -1.94 7.50
C ALA A 8 12.58 -2.58 6.19
N LEU A 9 13.79 -2.21 5.73
CA LEU A 9 14.41 -2.78 4.54
C LEU A 9 14.72 -4.27 4.70
N ALA A 10 15.16 -4.69 5.89
CA ALA A 10 15.46 -6.10 6.16
C ALA A 10 14.22 -7.03 6.00
N LEU A 11 13.01 -6.50 6.11
CA LEU A 11 11.79 -7.28 5.88
C LEU A 11 11.60 -7.66 4.40
N ALA A 12 12.19 -6.92 3.46
CA ALA A 12 12.05 -7.21 2.02
C ALA A 12 12.74 -8.53 1.63
N ASP A 13 13.81 -8.90 2.33
CA ASP A 13 14.56 -10.14 2.09
C ASP A 13 13.95 -11.35 2.82
N PHE A 14 12.90 -11.14 3.61
CA PHE A 14 12.27 -12.21 4.38
C PHE A 14 11.31 -13.03 3.50
N ALA A 15 11.74 -14.23 3.12
CA ALA A 15 11.04 -15.05 2.12
C ALA A 15 9.72 -15.69 2.59
N ASP A 16 9.54 -15.90 3.90
CA ASP A 16 8.29 -16.45 4.44
C ASP A 16 7.21 -15.37 4.57
N THR A 17 6.51 -15.13 3.47
CA THR A 17 5.42 -14.15 3.40
C THR A 17 4.26 -14.46 4.34
N ARG A 18 4.05 -15.73 4.72
CA ARG A 18 2.97 -16.11 5.64
C ARG A 18 3.28 -15.66 7.05
N ALA A 19 4.49 -15.91 7.53
CA ALA A 19 4.90 -15.47 8.85
C ALA A 19 4.83 -13.92 8.98
N LEU A 20 5.19 -13.18 7.92
CA LEU A 20 5.00 -11.72 7.90
C LEU A 20 3.52 -11.32 7.95
N ALA A 21 2.67 -12.00 7.18
CA ALA A 21 1.23 -11.73 7.16
C ALA A 21 0.57 -11.99 8.51
N ASP A 22 0.98 -13.02 9.27
CA ASP A 22 0.45 -13.35 10.59
C ASP A 22 0.80 -12.26 11.64
N VAL A 23 2.04 -11.76 11.61
CA VAL A 23 2.45 -10.62 12.46
C VAL A 23 1.69 -9.36 12.06
N ALA A 24 1.60 -9.05 10.76
CA ALA A 24 0.86 -7.90 10.27
C ALA A 24 -0.63 -7.97 10.63
N ALA A 25 -1.24 -9.17 10.58
CA ALA A 25 -2.60 -9.41 10.99
C ALA A 25 -2.81 -9.08 12.47
N THR A 26 -1.93 -9.58 13.34
CA THR A 26 -1.97 -9.28 14.77
C THR A 26 -1.89 -7.78 15.06
N LEU A 27 -1.02 -7.05 14.34
CA LEU A 27 -0.88 -5.61 14.49
C LEU A 27 -2.11 -4.84 14.00
N ARG A 28 -2.66 -5.21 12.84
CA ARG A 28 -3.91 -4.65 12.31
C ARG A 28 -5.06 -4.86 13.31
N ASP A 29 -5.23 -6.07 13.83
CA ASP A 29 -6.36 -6.42 14.69
C ASP A 29 -6.31 -5.67 16.02
N ARG A 30 -5.11 -5.38 16.55
CA ARG A 30 -4.94 -4.50 17.73
C ARG A 30 -5.46 -3.08 17.52
N GLY A 31 -5.38 -2.56 16.29
CA GLY A 31 -5.80 -1.19 15.97
C GLY A 31 -7.22 -1.08 15.43
N PHE A 32 -7.65 -2.06 14.62
CA PHE A 32 -8.85 -1.96 13.80
C PHE A 32 -9.81 -3.13 13.95
N LEU A 33 -9.41 -4.21 14.65
CA LEU A 33 -10.16 -5.46 14.76
C LEU A 33 -10.64 -5.93 13.36
N ASN A 34 -11.94 -6.11 13.20
CA ASN A 34 -12.60 -6.56 11.97
C ASN A 34 -13.20 -5.41 11.15
N LEU A 35 -12.89 -4.14 11.46
CA LEU A 35 -13.39 -3.00 10.69
C LEU A 35 -12.63 -2.88 9.36
N VAL A 36 -13.34 -3.13 8.27
CA VAL A 36 -12.84 -2.87 6.90
C VAL A 36 -13.57 -1.65 6.34
N THR A 37 -12.81 -0.59 6.06
CA THR A 37 -13.36 0.61 5.41
C THR A 37 -13.28 0.45 3.90
N TYR A 38 -14.21 1.09 3.19
CA TYR A 38 -14.21 1.11 1.74
C TYR A 38 -14.54 2.51 1.25
N SER A 39 -13.88 2.95 0.18
CA SER A 39 -14.18 4.20 -0.49
C SER A 39 -14.98 3.90 -1.75
N LYS A 40 -16.20 4.43 -1.84
CA LYS A 40 -17.03 4.37 -3.07
C LYS A 40 -16.42 5.28 -4.12
N LYS A 41 -15.38 4.81 -4.79
CA LYS A 41 -14.65 5.58 -5.80
C LYS A 41 -15.30 5.41 -7.17
N ILE A 42 -15.93 6.46 -7.66
CA ILE A 42 -16.24 6.60 -9.09
C ILE A 42 -15.06 7.31 -9.78
N PHE A 43 -14.58 6.74 -10.87
CA PHE A 43 -13.53 7.35 -11.68
C PHE A 43 -14.17 8.07 -12.87
N ILE A 44 -14.06 9.40 -12.91
CA ILE A 44 -14.56 10.24 -13.99
C ILE A 44 -13.34 10.84 -14.70
N PRO A 45 -12.94 10.35 -15.89
CA PRO A 45 -11.81 10.89 -16.62
C PRO A 45 -12.20 12.22 -17.29
N LEU A 46 -11.97 13.33 -16.60
CA LEU A 46 -12.34 14.67 -17.10
C LEU A 46 -11.43 15.15 -18.25
N THR A 47 -10.17 14.71 -18.27
CA THR A 47 -9.18 15.05 -19.30
C THR A 47 -8.05 14.03 -19.35
N HIS A 48 -7.43 13.87 -20.53
CA HIS A 48 -6.19 13.11 -20.71
C HIS A 48 -4.98 14.02 -20.93
N LEU A 49 -5.14 15.35 -20.83
CA LEU A 49 -4.02 16.29 -20.92
C LEU A 49 -3.29 16.37 -19.58
N CYS A 50 -2.03 15.95 -19.54
CA CYS A 50 -1.16 16.04 -18.36
C CYS A 50 0.15 16.74 -18.72
N ARG A 51 0.69 17.58 -17.83
CA ARG A 51 2.00 18.24 -18.01
C ARG A 51 3.16 17.32 -17.58
N ASP A 52 2.88 16.39 -16.67
CA ASP A 52 3.88 15.51 -16.10
C ASP A 52 4.08 14.26 -16.96
N VAL A 53 5.30 13.72 -16.91
CA VAL A 53 5.66 12.48 -17.63
C VAL A 53 5.87 11.38 -16.61
N CYS A 54 4.82 10.61 -16.37
CA CYS A 54 4.85 9.46 -15.45
C CYS A 54 4.89 8.15 -16.25
N HIS A 55 5.95 7.35 -16.09
CA HIS A 55 6.12 6.08 -16.82
C HIS A 55 5.05 5.01 -16.51
N TYR A 56 4.34 5.16 -15.40
CA TYR A 56 3.26 4.25 -14.99
C TYR A 56 1.85 4.78 -15.33
N CYS A 57 1.73 6.02 -15.82
CA CYS A 57 0.44 6.67 -16.03
C CYS A 57 -0.03 6.52 -17.47
N THR A 58 -1.26 6.03 -17.66
CA THR A 58 -1.84 5.85 -19.00
C THR A 58 -2.26 7.16 -19.68
N PHE A 59 -2.28 8.29 -18.96
CA PHE A 59 -2.62 9.61 -19.50
C PHE A 59 -1.40 10.42 -19.94
N ALA A 60 -0.20 10.06 -19.50
CA ALA A 60 1.04 10.70 -19.93
C ALA A 60 1.51 10.02 -21.23
N GLN A 61 0.92 10.44 -22.36
CA GLN A 61 1.39 10.12 -23.72
C GLN A 61 2.32 11.22 -24.24
#